data_AF-A0A418IJV9-F1
#
_entry.id   AF-A0A418IJV9-F1
#
_cell.length_a   1.000
_cell.length_b   1.000
_cell.length_c   1.000
_cell.angle_alpha   90.00
_cell.angle_beta   90.00
_cell.angle_gamma   90.00
#
_symmetry.space_group_name_H-M   'P 1'
#
loop_
_entity.id
_entity.type
_entity.pdbx_description
1 polymer ?
#
loop_
_entity_poly.entity_id
_entity_poly.type
_entity_poly.pdbx_seq_one_letter_code
_entity_poly.pdbx_strand_id
1 'polypeptide(L)' 'MTNGSEGIVWKQNRVAKLMIKAGATSPKTAKTYNDLNIKYKRTFNNLLKKGVIIKTGDKYYLNEYAWEKFRKSFKRLFLL' A
#
# COMPACT_ATOMS: atom_id res chain seq x y z
N MET A 1 -6.65 -11.74 -21.07
CA MET A 1 -7.57 -11.74 -19.92
C MET A 1 -6.74 -11.48 -18.68
N THR A 2 -6.96 -10.36 -17.97
CA THR A 2 -6.24 -10.09 -16.71
C THR A 2 -6.78 -11.03 -15.66
N ASN A 3 -5.96 -11.94 -15.14
CA ASN A 3 -6.38 -12.82 -14.05
C ASN A 3 -6.79 -11.96 -12.84
N GLY A 4 -7.85 -12.34 -12.11
CA GLY A 4 -8.37 -11.54 -10.99
C GLY A 4 -7.31 -11.15 -9.93
N SER A 5 -6.27 -11.97 -9.80
CA SER A 5 -5.07 -11.73 -9.00
C SER A 5 -4.22 -10.56 -9.49
N GLU A 6 -4.01 -10.42 -10.80
CA GLU A 6 -3.25 -9.32 -11.40
C GLU A 6 -3.93 -7.97 -11.12
N GLY A 7 -5.27 -7.93 -11.15
CA GLY A 7 -6.04 -6.76 -10.78
C GLY A 7 -5.85 -6.34 -9.31
N ILE A 8 -5.72 -7.31 -8.39
CA ILE A 8 -5.45 -7.04 -6.97
C ILE A 8 -4.04 -6.49 -6.79
N VAL A 9 -3.02 -7.13 -7.38
CA VAL A 9 -1.62 -6.69 -7.34
C VAL A 9 -1.48 -5.28 -7.90
N TRP A 10 -2.13 -5.01 -9.03
CA TRP A 10 -2.11 -3.69 -9.65
C TRP A 10 -2.67 -2.61 -8.72
N LYS A 11 -3.82 -2.86 -8.06
CA LYS A 11 -4.42 -1.91 -7.10
C LYS A 11 -3.49 -1.68 -5.90
N GLN A 12 -2.88 -2.73 -5.35
CA GLN A 12 -1.94 -2.60 -4.21
C GLN A 12 -0.72 -1.76 -4.60
N ASN A 13 -0.12 -2.06 -5.75
CA ASN A 13 1.00 -1.29 -6.30
C ASN A 13 0.61 0.17 -6.55
N ARG A 14 -0.61 0.42 -7.03
CA ARG A 14 -1.10 1.77 -7.28
C ARG A 14 -1.24 2.58 -5.99
N VAL A 15 -1.72 1.97 -4.91
CA VAL A 15 -1.77 2.60 -3.57
C VAL A 15 -0.37 2.96 -3.09
N ALA A 16 0.57 2.00 -3.10
CA ALA A 16 1.94 2.25 -2.65
C ALA A 16 2.64 3.34 -3.46
N LYS A 17 2.48 3.34 -4.80
CA LYS A 17 3.01 4.39 -5.69
C LYS A 17 2.49 5.78 -5.33
N LEU A 18 1.21 5.92 -4.98
CA LEU A 18 0.64 7.21 -4.59
C LEU A 18 1.24 7.70 -3.27
N MET A 19 1.43 6.81 -2.29
CA MET A 19 2.06 7.16 -1.01
C MET A 19 3.52 7.58 -1.18
N ILE A 20 4.29 6.84 -1.99
CA ILE A 20 5.69 7.19 -2.32
C ILE A 20 5.75 8.54 -3.03
N LYS A 21 4.88 8.77 -4.04
CA LYS A 21 4.82 10.05 -4.76
C LYS A 21 4.47 11.23 -3.84
N ALA A 22 3.64 11.00 -2.83
CA ALA A 22 3.28 11.99 -1.82
C ALA A 22 4.34 12.16 -0.71
N GLY A 23 5.42 11.38 -0.73
CA GLY A 23 6.46 11.36 0.30
C GLY A 23 6.03 10.71 1.63
N ALA A 24 4.88 10.05 1.67
CA ALA A 24 4.30 9.46 2.89
C ALA A 24 4.94 8.10 3.20
N THR A 25 6.25 8.08 3.48
CA THR A 25 7.05 6.85 3.70
C THR A 25 7.63 6.75 5.11
N SER A 26 7.40 7.73 5.97
CA SER A 26 7.87 7.71 7.36
C SER A 26 6.85 8.36 8.31
N PRO A 27 6.94 8.14 9.63
CA PRO A 27 6.08 8.83 10.59
C PRO A 27 6.14 10.36 10.46
N LYS A 28 7.34 10.91 10.20
CA LYS A 28 7.57 12.36 10.07
C LYS A 28 6.92 12.95 8.81
N THR A 29 6.78 12.14 7.77
CA THR A 29 6.22 12.55 6.47
C THR A 29 4.81 12.01 6.24
N ALA A 30 4.16 11.46 7.29
CA ALA A 30 2.83 10.91 7.20
C ALA A 30 1.81 11.94 6.67
N LYS A 31 0.86 11.47 5.87
CA LYS A 31 -0.14 12.31 5.19
C LYS A 31 -1.54 11.84 5.53
N THR A 32 -2.53 12.74 5.46
CA THR A 32 -3.93 12.35 5.68
C THR A 32 -4.41 11.48 4.51
N TYR A 33 -5.49 10.73 4.71
CA TYR A 33 -6.08 9.92 3.62
C TYR A 33 -6.47 10.78 2.41
N ASN A 34 -6.94 12.01 2.65
CA ASN A 34 -7.35 12.95 1.61
C ASN A 34 -6.14 13.43 0.79
N ASP A 35 -5.03 13.77 1.45
CA ASP A 35 -3.79 14.21 0.79
C ASP A 35 -3.19 13.13 -0.12
N LEU A 36 -3.40 11.85 0.22
CA LEU A 36 -2.90 10.72 -0.55
C LEU A 36 -3.67 10.49 -1.86
N ASN A 37 -4.88 11.05 -2.01
CA ASN A 37 -5.73 10.93 -3.18
C ASN A 37 -5.94 9.46 -3.66
N ILE A 38 -6.14 8.55 -2.70
CA ILE A 38 -6.29 7.12 -2.97
C ILE A 38 -7.75 6.79 -3.28
N LYS A 39 -8.00 6.30 -4.50
CA LYS A 39 -9.34 5.85 -4.94
C LYS A 39 -9.72 4.46 -4.41
N TYR A 40 -8.74 3.60 -4.10
CA TYR A 40 -8.96 2.18 -3.75
C TYR A 40 -9.05 1.95 -2.23
N LYS A 41 -10.11 2.47 -1.59
CA LYS A 41 -10.30 2.42 -0.12
C LYS A 41 -10.19 1.00 0.46
N ARG A 42 -10.80 -0.01 -0.18
CA ARG A 42 -10.72 -1.41 0.29
C ARG A 42 -9.28 -1.93 0.26
N THR A 43 -8.53 -1.64 -0.80
CA THR A 43 -7.13 -2.05 -0.94
C THR A 43 -6.25 -1.35 0.10
N PHE A 44 -6.46 -0.05 0.30
CA PHE A 44 -5.77 0.72 1.34
C PHE A 44 -6.01 0.10 2.73
N ASN A 45 -7.26 -0.16 3.09
CA ASN A 45 -7.60 -0.75 4.38
C ASN A 45 -6.99 -2.16 4.55
N ASN A 46 -6.90 -2.94 3.48
CA ASN A 46 -6.25 -4.24 3.53
C ASN A 46 -4.73 -4.10 3.81
N LEU A 47 -4.06 -3.16 3.15
CA LEU A 47 -2.64 -2.87 3.38
C LEU A 47 -2.39 -2.32 4.80
N LEU A 48 -3.32 -1.52 5.32
CA LEU A 48 -3.32 -1.05 6.71
C LEU A 48 -3.43 -2.22 7.70
N LYS A 49 -4.41 -3.11 7.51
CA LYS A 49 -4.56 -4.33 8.35
C LYS A 49 -3.35 -5.25 8.30
N LYS A 50 -2.60 -5.25 7.20
CA LYS A 50 -1.38 -6.05 7.01
C LYS A 50 -0.11 -5.38 7.55
N GLY A 51 -0.20 -4.18 8.12
CA GLY A 51 0.95 -3.44 8.66
C GLY A 51 1.89 -2.89 7.59
N VAL A 52 1.47 -2.89 6.32
CA VAL A 52 2.22 -2.27 5.22
C VAL A 52 2.06 -0.75 5.26
N ILE A 53 0.83 -0.32 5.54
CA ILE A 53 0.51 1.08 5.84
C ILE A 53 0.37 1.18 7.35
N ILE A 54 1.01 2.18 7.94
CA ILE A 54 0.93 2.46 9.38
C ILE A 54 0.11 3.72 9.56
N LYS A 55 -0.80 3.70 10.54
CA LYS A 55 -1.58 4.86 10.96
C LYS A 55 -0.88 5.53 12.14
N THR A 56 -0.71 6.85 12.08
CA THR A 56 -0.18 7.70 13.14
C THR A 56 -1.15 8.87 13.34
N GLY A 57 -1.96 8.82 14.39
CA GLY A 57 -3.06 9.77 14.58
C GLY A 57 -4.09 9.67 13.45
N ASP A 58 -4.34 10.77 12.75
CA ASP A 58 -5.21 10.87 11.57
C ASP A 58 -4.46 10.65 10.24
N LYS A 59 -3.14 10.50 10.29
CA LYS A 59 -2.25 10.38 9.13
C LYS A 59 -1.76 8.94 8.94
N TYR A 60 -1.21 8.70 7.75
CA TYR A 60 -0.74 7.41 7.31
C TYR A 60 0.61 7.54 6.60
N TYR A 61 1.45 6.52 6.75
CA TYR A 61 2.67 6.37 5.98
C TYR A 61 2.86 4.92 5.55
N LEU A 62 3.57 4.73 4.45
CA LEU A 62 3.96 3.44 3.91
C LEU A 62 5.23 2.99 4.62
N ASN A 63 5.20 1.86 5.31
CA ASN A 63 6.40 1.23 5.82
C ASN A 63 7.10 0.50 4.66
N GLU A 64 8.18 1.08 4.14
CA GLU A 64 8.89 0.57 2.96
C GLU A 64 9.46 -0.84 3.17
N TYR A 65 9.95 -1.14 4.38
CA TYR A 65 10.43 -2.48 4.73
C TYR A 65 9.29 -3.51 4.71
N ALA A 66 8.15 -3.19 5.32
CA ALA A 66 6.98 -4.05 5.31
C ALA A 66 6.41 -4.22 3.89
N TRP A 67 6.45 -3.16 3.09
CA TRP A 67 6.03 -3.19 1.69
C TRP A 67 6.89 -4.13 0.83
N GLU A 68 8.21 -4.05 0.93
CA GLU A 68 9.11 -4.94 0.20
C GLU A 68 8.93 -6.41 0.61
N LYS A 69 8.77 -6.69 1.91
CA LYS A 69 8.48 -8.04 2.40
C LYS A 69 7.13 -8.56 1.89
N PHE A 70 6.10 -7.71 1.90
CA PHE A 70 4.76 -8.04 1.40
C PHE A 70 4.76 -8.32 -0.10
N ARG A 71 5.47 -7.52 -0.91
CA ARG A 71 5.59 -7.76 -2.35
C ARG A 71 6.27 -9.09 -2.66
N LYS A 72 7.35 -9.42 -1.93
CA LYS A 72 8.08 -10.68 -2.11
C LYS A 72 7.20 -11.88 -1.77
N SER A 73 6.46 -11.82 -0.67
CA SER A 73 5.56 -12.93 -0.29
C SER A 73 4.40 -13.10 -1.26
N PHE A 74 3.84 -12.01 -1.78
CA PHE A 74 2.76 -12.08 -2.77
C PHE A 74 3.26 -12.65 -4.10
N LYS A 75 4.42 -12.20 -4.61
CA LYS A 75 5.03 -12.78 -5.82
C LYS A 75 5.24 -14.29 -5.70
N ARG A 76 5.68 -14.77 -4.53
CA ARG A 76 5.89 -16.20 -4.27
C ARG A 76 4.59 -17.02 -4.36
N LEU A 77 3.45 -16.46 -3.96
CA LEU A 77 2.15 -17.14 -4.04
C LEU A 77 1.60 -17.28 -5.48
N PHE A 78 2.12 -16.51 -6.44
CA PHE A 78 1.67 -16.55 -7.84
C PHE A 78 2.72 -17.14 -8.80
N LEU A 79 3.88 -17.55 -8.28
CA LEU A 79 4.92 -18.27 -9.02
C LEU A 79 4.91 -19.78 -8.76
N LEU A 80 4.09 -20.23 -7.81
CA LEU A 80 3.77 -21.64 -7.53
C LEU A 80 2.42 -21.96 -8.14
#